data_AF-A0A969JWU8-F1
#
_entry.id   AF-A0A969JWU8-F1
#
_cell.length_a   1.000
_cell.length_b   1.000
_cell.length_c   1.000
_cell.angle_alpha   90.00
_cell.angle_beta   90.00
_cell.angle_gamma   90.00
#
_symmetry.space_group_name_H-M   'P 1'
#
loop_
_entity.id
_entity.type
_entity.pdbx_description
1 polymer ?
#
loop_
_entity_poly.entity_id
_entity_poly.type
_entity_poly.pdbx_seq_one_letter_code
_entity_poly.pdbx_strand_id
1 'polypeptide(L)'
;MSVSIETVNQDLARLEADVRHLADDSRRLIKDVGKQARLVQDEAVAAQFIATEETIGNAGSILEAMASLRDIQKEQLRQFFEDQRESFNALKGIRSPIGLLEVGLDHWQRRARHVAAGLNQAVDVVSKESRHRTAAMAQMWQPFLRLVQNDWRK
;
A
#
# COMPACT_ATOMS: atom_id res chain seq x y z
N MET A 1 -47.88 62.28 -0.37
CA MET A 1 -46.51 62.09 0.15
C MET A 1 -45.55 62.43 -0.96
N SER A 2 -44.92 63.60 -0.91
CA SER A 2 -43.91 64.02 -1.88
C SER A 2 -42.57 63.42 -1.48
N VAL A 3 -42.07 62.47 -2.27
CA VAL A 3 -40.70 61.99 -2.14
C VAL A 3 -39.78 63.15 -2.52
N SER A 4 -38.90 63.58 -1.61
CA SER A 4 -37.92 64.62 -1.89
C SER A 4 -36.82 64.07 -2.81
N ILE A 5 -36.40 64.86 -3.80
CA ILE A 5 -35.26 64.55 -4.70
C ILE A 5 -34.00 64.22 -3.89
N GLU A 6 -33.84 64.82 -2.71
CA GLU A 6 -32.75 64.55 -1.77
C GLU A 6 -32.76 63.12 -1.22
N THR A 7 -33.96 62.58 -0.94
CA THR A 7 -34.14 61.20 -0.47
C THR A 7 -33.81 60.21 -1.58
N VAL A 8 -34.23 60.50 -2.82
CA VAL A 8 -33.91 59.68 -4.00
C VAL A 8 -32.39 59.66 -4.27
N ASN A 9 -31.71 60.80 -4.14
CA ASN A 9 -30.26 60.87 -4.33
C ASN A 9 -29.47 60.13 -3.25
N GLN A 10 -29.93 60.16 -1.99
CA GLN A 10 -29.30 59.38 -0.91
C GLN A 10 -29.48 57.87 -1.10
N ASP A 11 -30.66 57.45 -1.54
CA ASP A 11 -30.94 56.03 -1.80
C ASP A 11 -30.15 55.52 -3.02
N LEU A 12 -30.00 56.34 -4.07
CA LEU A 12 -29.13 56.04 -5.22
C LEU A 12 -27.65 55.92 -4.82
N ALA A 13 -27.17 56.83 -3.97
CA ALA A 13 -25.78 56.79 -3.48
C ALA A 13 -25.51 55.54 -2.62
N ARG A 14 -26.48 55.13 -1.78
CA ARG A 14 -26.39 53.87 -1.03
C ARG A 14 -26.41 52.65 -1.93
N LEU A 15 -27.29 52.62 -2.92
CA LEU A 15 -27.35 51.52 -3.88
C LEU A 15 -26.05 51.41 -4.69
N GLU A 16 -25.45 52.53 -5.08
CA GLU A 16 -24.17 52.54 -5.77
C GLU A 16 -23.04 51.99 -4.89
N ALA A 17 -23.03 52.35 -3.59
CA ALA A 17 -22.07 51.81 -2.62
C ALA A 17 -22.26 50.31 -2.40
N ASP A 18 -23.50 49.84 -2.27
CA ASP A 18 -23.83 48.43 -2.08
C ASP A 18 -23.45 47.59 -3.30
N VAL A 19 -23.71 48.08 -4.52
CA VAL A 19 -23.31 47.42 -5.77
C VAL A 19 -21.79 47.33 -5.89
N ARG A 20 -21.05 48.38 -5.51
CA ARG A 20 -19.59 48.35 -5.50
C ARG A 20 -19.06 47.34 -4.48
N HIS A 21 -19.64 47.29 -3.28
CA HIS A 21 -19.25 46.32 -2.26
C HIS A 21 -19.51 44.88 -2.71
N LEU A 22 -20.68 44.62 -3.31
CA LEU A 22 -21.04 43.30 -3.83
C LEU A 22 -20.13 42.87 -5.00
N ALA A 23 -19.71 43.80 -5.85
CA ALA A 23 -18.76 43.54 -6.93
C ALA A 23 -17.37 43.18 -6.40
N ASP A 24 -16.90 43.85 -5.33
CA ASP A 24 -15.63 43.55 -4.70
C ASP A 24 -15.66 42.23 -3.93
N ASP A 25 -16.74 41.93 -3.23
CA ASP A 25 -16.93 40.64 -2.55
C ASP A 25 -17.00 39.49 -3.55
N SER A 26 -17.68 39.66 -4.68
CA SER A 26 -17.70 38.67 -5.77
C SER A 26 -16.32 38.44 -6.36
N ARG A 27 -15.50 39.49 -6.55
CA ARG A 27 -14.12 39.35 -7.03
C ARG A 27 -13.23 38.60 -6.04
N ARG A 28 -13.42 38.81 -4.74
CA ARG A 28 -12.70 38.06 -3.69
C ARG A 28 -13.09 36.59 -3.71
N LEU A 29 -14.38 36.28 -3.72
CA LEU A 29 -14.91 34.92 -3.84
C LEU A 29 -14.36 34.19 -5.06
N ILE A 30 -14.35 34.82 -6.23
CA ILE A 30 -13.80 34.23 -7.46
C ILE A 30 -12.29 33.93 -7.31
N LYS A 31 -11.54 34.82 -6.66
CA LYS A 31 -10.11 34.59 -6.38
C LYS A 31 -9.89 33.42 -5.43
N ASP A 32 -10.71 33.31 -4.39
CA ASP A 32 -10.58 32.27 -3.37
C ASP A 32 -11.01 30.90 -3.91
N VAL A 33 -12.09 30.84 -4.68
CA VAL A 33 -12.50 29.63 -5.42
C VAL A 33 -11.43 29.23 -6.43
N GLY A 34 -10.83 30.19 -7.16
CA GLY A 34 -9.73 29.91 -8.09
C GLY A 34 -8.48 29.37 -7.40
N LYS A 35 -8.18 29.82 -6.18
CA LYS A 35 -7.10 29.25 -5.36
C LYS A 35 -7.41 27.85 -4.86
N GLN A 36 -8.63 27.61 -4.36
CA GLN A 36 -9.05 26.28 -3.91
C GLN A 36 -9.07 25.26 -5.04
N ALA A 37 -9.54 25.64 -6.23
CA ALA A 37 -9.56 24.75 -7.39
C ALA A 37 -8.13 24.32 -7.80
N ARG A 38 -7.15 25.24 -7.73
CA ARG A 38 -5.74 24.89 -7.98
C ARG A 38 -5.17 23.97 -6.90
N LEU A 39 -5.46 24.24 -5.63
CA LEU A 39 -5.06 23.38 -4.52
C LEU A 39 -5.60 21.95 -4.67
N VAL A 40 -6.90 21.80 -4.97
CA VAL A 40 -7.52 20.49 -5.19
C VAL A 40 -6.92 19.78 -6.41
N GLN A 41 -6.62 20.52 -7.48
CA GLN A 41 -5.97 19.96 -8.66
C GLN A 41 -4.55 19.47 -8.36
N ASP A 42 -3.76 20.27 -7.65
CA ASP A 42 -2.40 19.92 -7.24
C ASP A 42 -2.41 18.71 -6.27
N GLU A 43 -3.36 18.68 -5.34
CA GLU A 43 -3.59 17.54 -4.43
C GLU A 43 -4.01 16.27 -5.18
N ALA A 44 -4.89 16.37 -6.18
CA ALA A 44 -5.31 15.24 -6.99
C ALA A 44 -4.15 14.67 -7.83
N VAL A 45 -3.31 15.53 -8.40
CA VAL A 45 -2.10 15.12 -9.13
C VAL A 45 -1.09 14.45 -8.18
N ALA A 46 -0.87 15.02 -6.99
CA ALA A 46 -0.01 14.42 -5.98
C ALA A 46 -0.53 13.05 -5.50
N ALA A 47 -1.84 12.94 -5.25
CA ALA A 47 -2.47 11.67 -4.88
C ALA A 47 -2.33 10.62 -5.99
N GLN A 48 -2.52 11.01 -7.25
CA GLN A 48 -2.36 10.10 -8.39
C GLN A 48 -0.91 9.68 -8.62
N PHE A 49 0.05 10.57 -8.39
CA PHE A 49 1.48 10.23 -8.41
C PHE A 49 1.83 9.21 -7.31
N ILE A 50 1.39 9.45 -6.07
CA ILE A 50 1.59 8.53 -4.94
C ILE A 50 0.96 7.16 -5.23
N ALA A 51 -0.27 7.13 -5.76
CA ALA A 51 -0.94 5.88 -6.11
C ALA A 51 -0.22 5.10 -7.24
N THR A 52 0.38 5.82 -8.19
CA THR A 52 1.15 5.21 -9.28
C THR A 52 2.49 4.65 -8.78
N GLU A 53 3.19 5.41 -7.92
CA GLU A 53 4.42 4.97 -7.26
C GLU A 53 4.17 3.73 -6.37
N GLU A 54 3.06 3.73 -5.62
CA GLU A 54 2.59 2.60 -4.84
C GLU A 54 2.35 1.37 -5.73
N THR A 55 1.67 1.54 -6.88
CA THR A 55 1.36 0.44 -7.80
C THR A 55 2.63 -0.19 -8.39
N ILE A 56 3.58 0.63 -8.82
CA ILE A 56 4.85 0.16 -9.40
C ILE A 56 5.72 -0.52 -8.34
N GLY A 57 5.86 0.10 -7.15
CA GLY A 57 6.58 -0.49 -6.04
C GLY A 57 5.99 -1.83 -5.60
N ASN A 58 4.67 -1.90 -5.47
CA ASN A 58 3.97 -3.13 -5.10
C ASN A 58 4.18 -4.24 -6.15
N ALA A 59 4.14 -3.92 -7.45
CA ALA A 59 4.38 -4.91 -8.50
C ALA A 59 5.81 -5.47 -8.44
N GLY A 60 6.82 -4.63 -8.22
CA GLY A 60 8.21 -5.03 -8.07
C GLY A 60 8.42 -5.98 -6.89
N SER A 61 7.93 -5.61 -5.71
CA SER A 61 8.12 -6.42 -4.50
C SER A 61 7.31 -7.71 -4.51
N ILE A 62 6.14 -7.75 -5.17
CA ILE A 62 5.43 -9.02 -5.46
C ILE A 62 6.31 -9.96 -6.29
N LEU A 63 6.95 -9.46 -7.36
CA LEU A 63 7.78 -10.28 -8.23
C LEU A 63 9.01 -10.84 -7.49
N GLU A 64 9.64 -10.06 -6.61
CA GLU A 64 10.76 -10.53 -5.77
C GLU A 64 10.32 -11.60 -4.78
N ALA A 65 9.15 -11.43 -4.13
CA ALA A 65 8.58 -12.44 -3.26
C ALA A 65 8.25 -13.73 -4.02
N MET A 66 7.67 -13.62 -5.22
CA MET A 66 7.39 -14.78 -6.08
C MET A 66 8.67 -15.49 -6.53
N ALA A 67 9.74 -14.75 -6.86
CA ALA A 67 11.04 -15.32 -7.20
C ALA A 67 11.63 -16.11 -6.02
N SER A 68 11.57 -15.54 -4.81
CA SER A 68 12.02 -16.20 -3.58
C SER A 68 11.22 -17.47 -3.28
N LEU A 69 9.88 -17.42 -3.41
CA LEU A 69 9.02 -18.59 -3.24
C LEU A 69 9.30 -19.68 -4.27
N ARG A 70 9.60 -19.31 -5.52
CA ARG A 70 9.99 -20.27 -6.57
C ARG A 70 11.29 -20.98 -6.20
N ASP A 71 12.26 -20.28 -5.65
CA ASP A 71 13.54 -20.90 -5.28
C ASP A 71 13.39 -21.83 -4.06
N ILE A 72 12.50 -21.49 -3.11
CA ILE A 72 12.08 -22.43 -2.05
C ILE A 72 11.42 -23.68 -2.65
N GLN A 73 10.54 -23.54 -3.64
CA GLN A 73 9.91 -24.70 -4.30
C GLN A 73 10.93 -25.59 -5.02
N LYS A 74 11.92 -25.00 -5.70
CA LYS A 74 13.00 -25.76 -6.34
C LYS A 74 13.80 -26.56 -5.31
N GLU A 75 14.10 -25.96 -4.17
CA GLU A 75 14.81 -26.62 -3.09
C GLU A 75 13.97 -27.76 -2.47
N GLN A 76 12.68 -27.54 -2.24
CA GLN A 76 11.76 -28.59 -1.76
C GLN A 76 11.65 -29.78 -2.72
N LEU A 77 11.72 -29.51 -4.03
CA LEU A 77 11.73 -30.54 -5.07
C LEU A 77 13.07 -31.30 -5.09
N ARG A 78 14.20 -30.60 -4.95
CA ARG A 78 15.53 -31.22 -4.83
C ARG A 78 15.58 -32.16 -3.62
N GLN A 79 15.17 -31.66 -2.45
CA GLN A 79 15.10 -32.43 -1.21
C GLN A 79 14.15 -33.64 -1.33
N PHE A 80 13.03 -33.49 -2.04
CA PHE A 80 12.13 -34.61 -2.32
C PHE A 80 12.82 -35.74 -3.11
N PHE A 81 13.53 -35.40 -4.18
CA PHE A 81 14.25 -36.40 -4.97
C PHE A 81 15.40 -37.05 -4.19
N GLU A 82 16.08 -36.29 -3.36
CA GLU A 82 17.13 -36.80 -2.46
C GLU A 82 16.55 -37.77 -1.42
N ASP A 83 15.48 -37.38 -0.74
CA ASP A 83 14.76 -38.21 0.23
C ASP A 83 14.31 -39.55 -0.39
N GLN A 84 13.77 -39.49 -1.62
CA GLN A 84 13.33 -40.68 -2.36
C GLN A 84 14.50 -41.58 -2.75
N ARG A 85 15.60 -40.99 -3.24
CA ARG A 85 16.80 -41.75 -3.62
C ARG A 85 17.42 -42.44 -2.40
N GLU A 86 17.53 -41.74 -1.29
CA GLU A 86 18.03 -42.30 -0.03
C GLU A 86 17.15 -43.44 0.48
N SER A 87 15.84 -43.24 0.52
CA SER A 87 14.90 -44.28 0.94
C SER A 87 14.93 -45.50 0.02
N PHE A 88 14.98 -45.28 -1.30
CA PHE A 88 15.08 -46.37 -2.27
C PHE A 88 16.37 -47.18 -2.12
N ASN A 89 17.50 -46.51 -1.86
CA ASN A 89 18.76 -47.20 -1.60
C ASN A 89 18.72 -47.98 -0.28
N ALA A 90 18.09 -47.44 0.76
CA ALA A 90 17.91 -48.14 2.02
C ALA A 90 17.02 -49.39 1.84
N LEU A 91 15.93 -49.27 1.08
CA LEU A 91 15.02 -50.39 0.77
C LEU A 91 15.73 -51.57 0.07
N LYS A 92 16.71 -51.31 -0.80
CA LYS A 92 17.48 -52.38 -1.49
C LYS A 92 18.27 -53.27 -0.53
N GLY A 93 18.65 -52.76 0.64
CA GLY A 93 19.43 -53.49 1.64
C GLY A 93 18.58 -54.28 2.64
N ILE A 94 17.26 -54.07 2.67
CA ILE A 94 16.40 -54.59 3.71
C ILE A 94 16.00 -56.04 3.44
N ARG A 95 16.07 -56.87 4.49
CA ARG A 95 15.68 -58.28 4.46
C ARG A 95 14.65 -58.66 5.53
N SER A 96 14.09 -57.68 6.24
CA SER A 96 13.12 -57.92 7.31
C SER A 96 11.97 -56.89 7.28
N PRO A 97 10.75 -57.28 7.71
CA PRO A 97 9.64 -56.35 7.86
C PRO A 97 9.91 -55.20 8.84
N ILE A 98 10.72 -55.45 9.89
CA ILE A 98 11.12 -54.42 10.86
C ILE A 98 12.00 -53.36 10.19
N GLY A 99 12.94 -53.77 9.34
CA GLY A 99 13.77 -52.81 8.59
C GLY A 99 12.95 -51.94 7.62
N LEU A 100 11.88 -52.49 7.03
CA LEU A 100 10.96 -51.70 6.19
C LEU A 100 10.27 -50.59 6.99
N LEU A 101 9.84 -50.88 8.23
CA LEU A 101 9.24 -49.91 9.13
C LEU A 101 10.22 -48.80 9.52
N GLU A 102 11.46 -49.17 9.88
CA GLU A 102 12.51 -48.20 10.24
C GLU A 102 12.80 -47.23 9.10
N VAL A 103 12.98 -47.73 7.87
CA VAL A 103 13.21 -46.87 6.69
C VAL A 103 11.99 -46.01 6.36
N GLY A 104 10.77 -46.51 6.57
CA GLY A 104 9.55 -45.72 6.42
C GLY A 104 9.47 -44.57 7.43
N LEU A 105 9.77 -44.82 8.70
CA LEU A 105 9.79 -43.80 9.75
C LEU A 105 10.88 -42.76 9.51
N ASP A 106 12.08 -43.20 9.13
CA ASP A 106 13.19 -42.31 8.81
C ASP A 106 12.88 -41.42 7.61
N HIS A 107 12.31 -41.99 6.55
CA HIS A 107 11.84 -41.22 5.39
C HIS A 107 10.83 -40.15 5.82
N TRP A 108 9.86 -40.54 6.63
CA TRP A 108 8.83 -39.62 7.07
C TRP A 108 9.38 -38.51 7.96
N GLN A 109 10.32 -38.83 8.85
CA GLN A 109 10.95 -37.86 9.71
C GLN A 109 11.81 -36.85 8.92
N ARG A 110 12.57 -37.31 7.92
CA ARG A 110 13.31 -36.40 7.01
C ARG A 110 12.35 -35.48 6.25
N ARG A 111 11.29 -36.06 5.67
CA ARG A 111 10.32 -35.27 4.89
C ARG A 111 9.60 -34.23 5.75
N ALA A 112 9.20 -34.59 6.97
CA ALA A 112 8.57 -33.67 7.90
C ALA A 112 9.48 -32.47 8.23
N ARG A 113 10.79 -32.69 8.44
CA ARG A 113 11.76 -31.61 8.67
C ARG A 113 11.91 -30.71 7.44
N HIS A 114 12.03 -31.29 6.25
CA HIS A 114 12.14 -30.54 4.99
C HIS A 114 10.91 -29.67 4.74
N VAL A 115 9.70 -30.20 4.95
CA VAL A 115 8.44 -29.46 4.81
C VAL A 115 8.35 -28.33 5.84
N ALA A 116 8.67 -28.60 7.10
CA ALA A 116 8.67 -27.57 8.15
C ALA A 116 9.65 -26.44 7.85
N ALA A 117 10.87 -26.78 7.37
CA ALA A 117 11.86 -25.79 6.96
C ALA A 117 11.37 -24.94 5.78
N GLY A 118 10.78 -25.57 4.75
CA GLY A 118 10.23 -24.87 3.59
C GLY A 118 9.07 -23.93 3.95
N LEU A 119 8.17 -24.36 4.84
CA LEU A 119 7.08 -23.52 5.35
C LEU A 119 7.61 -22.33 6.15
N ASN A 120 8.58 -22.54 7.03
CA ASN A 120 9.20 -21.44 7.80
C ASN A 120 9.86 -20.41 6.87
N GLN A 121 10.58 -20.86 5.84
CA GLN A 121 11.17 -19.96 4.85
C GLN A 121 10.10 -19.19 4.06
N ALA A 122 9.02 -19.84 3.64
CA ALA A 122 7.93 -19.19 2.93
C ALA A 122 7.23 -18.12 3.80
N VAL A 123 6.99 -18.43 5.08
CA VAL A 123 6.42 -17.49 6.04
C VAL A 123 7.34 -16.29 6.25
N ASP A 124 8.66 -16.49 6.34
CA ASP A 124 9.62 -15.40 6.49
C ASP A 124 9.63 -14.46 5.28
N VAL A 125 9.59 -15.00 4.05
CA VAL A 125 9.46 -14.21 2.82
C VAL A 125 8.20 -13.35 2.86
N VAL A 126 7.05 -13.95 3.17
CA VAL A 126 5.76 -13.22 3.25
C VAL A 126 5.78 -12.18 4.37
N SER A 127 6.35 -12.50 5.53
CA SER A 127 6.43 -11.59 6.68
C SER A 127 7.36 -10.41 6.42
N LYS A 128 8.52 -10.65 5.81
CA LYS A 128 9.47 -9.60 5.44
C LYS A 128 8.85 -8.64 4.43
N GLU A 129 8.19 -9.20 3.42
CA GLU A 129 7.50 -8.43 2.38
C GLU A 129 6.34 -7.61 2.97
N SER A 130 5.52 -8.21 3.84
CA SER A 130 4.45 -7.52 4.55
C SER A 130 4.98 -6.35 5.40
N ARG A 131 6.05 -6.57 6.18
CA ARG A 131 6.69 -5.51 6.98
C ARG A 131 7.22 -4.39 6.11
N HIS A 132 7.88 -4.73 5.00
CA HIS A 132 8.41 -3.74 4.07
C HIS A 132 7.29 -2.87 3.49
N ARG A 133 6.16 -3.47 3.07
CA ARG A 133 5.00 -2.73 2.57
C ARG A 133 4.34 -1.84 3.61
N THR A 134 4.15 -2.34 4.82
CA THR A 134 3.57 -1.53 5.91
C THR A 134 4.47 -0.33 6.21
N ALA A 135 5.80 -0.50 6.21
CA ALA A 135 6.74 0.59 6.40
C ALA A 135 6.73 1.60 5.25
N ALA A 136 6.69 1.12 4.00
CA ALA A 136 6.62 1.97 2.80
C ALA A 136 5.31 2.78 2.76
N MET A 137 4.16 2.16 3.02
CA MET A 137 2.88 2.87 3.17
C MET A 137 2.97 3.93 4.28
N ALA A 138 3.48 3.59 5.45
CA ALA A 138 3.62 4.56 6.55
C ALA A 138 4.49 5.78 6.16
N GLN A 139 5.56 5.56 5.37
CA GLN A 139 6.41 6.65 4.86
C GLN A 139 5.73 7.47 3.76
N MET A 140 4.97 6.85 2.86
CA MET A 140 4.25 7.58 1.80
C MET A 140 3.13 8.46 2.37
N TRP A 141 2.45 8.02 3.43
CA TRP A 141 1.36 8.78 4.07
C TRP A 141 1.84 9.84 5.08
N GLN A 142 3.12 9.80 5.47
CA GLN A 142 3.73 10.73 6.43
C GLN A 142 3.57 12.22 6.06
N PRO A 143 3.75 12.65 4.79
CA PRO A 143 3.51 14.03 4.38
C PRO A 143 2.06 14.48 4.58
N PHE A 144 1.09 13.61 4.26
CA PHE A 144 -0.33 13.89 4.46
C PHE A 144 -0.67 14.01 5.96
N LEU A 145 -0.17 13.08 6.78
CA LEU A 145 -0.32 13.16 8.24
C LEU A 145 0.26 14.46 8.81
N ARG A 146 1.40 14.94 8.29
CA ARG A 146 2.00 16.23 8.67
C ARG A 146 1.15 17.42 8.26
N LEU A 147 0.52 17.39 7.09
CA LEU A 147 -0.40 18.46 6.64
C LEU A 147 -1.63 18.55 7.54
N VAL A 148 -2.32 17.43 7.78
CA VAL A 148 -3.51 17.38 8.64
C VAL A 148 -3.19 17.83 10.08
N GLN A 149 -2.04 17.41 10.64
CA GLN A 149 -1.62 17.82 11.97
C GLN A 149 -1.32 19.32 12.07
N ASN A 150 -0.79 19.94 11.02
CA ASN A 150 -0.49 21.37 11.00
C ASN A 150 -1.76 22.22 10.85
N ASP A 151 -2.76 21.74 10.11
CA ASP A 151 -4.05 22.43 9.98
C ASP A 151 -4.90 22.35 11.25
N TRP A 152 -4.81 21.26 12.02
CA TRP A 152 -5.47 21.16 13.32
C TRP A 152 -4.84 22.00 14.45
N ARG A 153 -3.63 22.53 14.26
CA ARG A 153 -2.96 23.39 15.25
C ARG A 153 -3.14 24.90 14.98
N LYS A 154 -3.86 25.26 13.92
CA LYS A 154 -4.25 26.64 13.60
C LYS A 154 -5.70 26.89 14.02
#